data_AF-A0A671XMF2-F1
#
_entry.id   AF-A0A671XMF2-F1
#
_cell.length_a   1.000
_cell.length_b   1.000
_cell.length_c   1.000
_cell.angle_alpha   90.00
_cell.angle_beta   90.00
_cell.angle_gamma   90.00
#
_symmetry.space_group_name_H-M   'P 1'
#
loop_
_entity.id
_entity.type
_entity.pdbx_description
1 polymer ?
#
loop_
_entity_poly.entity_id
_entity_poly.type
_entity_poly.pdbx_seq_one_letter_code
_entity_poly.pdbx_strand_id
1 'polypeptide(L)'
;MEPSSQSRDGGGLWNQSRPIQYSKETQDIVRLMMQEAGLDDLRRNQINDCLKNGTALPRTSHPAVPAPPPQPKSSKSVQKCLDCMLQRRRSAESCRSGDSYIREQFCPGPTRDMEKEKRRLQNIFATGQEEPTAAQRALMLKNFRKPEVVEKDRFQEDCTFQ
;
A
#
# COMPACT_ATOMS: atom_id res chain seq x y z
N MET A 1 -27.37 3.62 42.59
CA MET A 1 -27.96 2.75 41.55
C MET A 1 -27.16 2.94 40.29
N GLU A 2 -26.37 1.92 39.94
CA GLU A 2 -25.56 1.82 38.72
C GLU A 2 -26.46 1.49 37.51
N PRO A 3 -26.28 2.11 36.33
CA PRO A 3 -26.95 1.67 35.12
C PRO A 3 -26.22 0.46 34.51
N SER A 4 -26.89 -0.68 34.61
CA SER A 4 -26.57 -1.93 33.92
C SER A 4 -26.32 -1.68 32.42
N SER A 5 -25.08 -1.87 31.99
CA SER A 5 -24.67 -1.75 30.60
C SER A 5 -25.03 -3.04 29.86
N GLN A 6 -26.08 -2.95 29.04
CA GLN A 6 -26.47 -4.00 28.11
C GLN A 6 -25.32 -4.27 27.12
N SER A 7 -24.75 -5.47 27.19
CA SER A 7 -23.77 -5.97 26.22
C SER A 7 -24.36 -5.91 24.81
N ARG A 8 -23.79 -5.05 23.96
CA ARG A 8 -24.07 -5.07 22.52
C ARG A 8 -23.22 -6.14 21.87
N ASP A 9 -23.90 -7.02 21.14
CA ASP A 9 -23.30 -8.10 20.37
C ASP A 9 -22.13 -7.61 19.50
N GLY A 10 -21.09 -8.44 19.47
CA GLY A 10 -19.74 -8.09 19.04
C GLY A 10 -19.63 -7.54 17.62
N GLY A 11 -19.30 -6.26 17.52
CA GLY A 11 -18.74 -5.62 16.35
C GLY A 11 -17.70 -4.60 16.80
N GLY A 12 -16.45 -4.73 16.33
CA GLY A 12 -15.38 -3.78 16.64
C GLY A 12 -15.77 -2.34 16.29
N LEU A 13 -15.01 -1.35 16.79
CA LEU A 13 -15.26 0.10 16.63
C LEU A 13 -15.60 0.54 15.18
N TRP A 14 -15.15 -0.22 14.18
CA TRP A 14 -15.32 0.04 12.76
C TRP A 14 -16.48 -0.74 12.10
N ASN A 15 -17.12 -1.65 12.83
CA ASN A 15 -18.22 -2.51 12.37
C ASN A 15 -19.57 -2.18 13.01
N GLN A 16 -19.69 -1.02 13.67
CA GLN A 16 -20.99 -0.51 14.11
C GLN A 16 -21.52 0.40 13.00
N SER A 17 -22.32 -0.17 12.09
CA SER A 17 -23.14 0.63 11.19
C SER A 17 -24.01 1.53 12.06
N ARG A 18 -23.75 2.85 12.05
CA ARG A 18 -24.62 3.81 12.72
C ARG A 18 -26.04 3.61 12.21
N PRO A 19 -27.07 3.69 13.06
CA PRO A 19 -28.45 3.62 12.59
C PRO A 19 -28.66 4.69 11.51
N ILE A 20 -28.96 4.23 10.30
CA ILE A 20 -29.23 5.06 9.14
C ILE A 20 -30.54 5.80 9.40
N GLN A 21 -30.50 7.13 9.40
CA GLN A 21 -31.69 7.95 9.53
C GLN A 21 -32.33 8.11 8.16
N TYR A 22 -33.46 7.44 7.93
CA TYR A 22 -34.22 7.58 6.69
C TYR A 22 -35.05 8.87 6.74
N SER A 23 -34.87 9.77 5.77
CA SER A 23 -35.71 10.96 5.64
C SER A 23 -37.16 10.56 5.28
N LYS A 24 -38.12 11.43 5.61
CA LYS A 24 -39.54 11.21 5.26
C LYS A 24 -39.72 10.99 3.75
N GLU A 25 -39.04 11.81 2.94
CA GLU A 25 -39.03 11.69 1.48
C GLU A 25 -38.52 10.31 1.03
N THR A 26 -37.46 9.80 1.67
CA THR A 26 -36.92 8.46 1.35
C THR A 26 -37.91 7.36 1.69
N GLN A 27 -38.58 7.44 2.85
CA GLN A 27 -39.60 6.47 3.25
C GLN A 27 -40.79 6.46 2.29
N ASP A 28 -41.19 7.63 1.80
CA ASP A 28 -42.29 7.77 0.85
C ASP A 28 -41.93 7.21 -0.53
N ILE A 29 -40.71 7.45 -1.01
CA ILE A 29 -40.19 6.84 -2.25
C ILE A 29 -40.15 5.32 -2.13
N VAL A 30 -39.60 4.77 -1.03
CA VAL A 30 -39.51 3.32 -0.83
C VAL A 30 -40.91 2.69 -0.79
N ARG A 31 -41.89 3.35 -0.16
CA ARG A 31 -43.28 2.88 -0.13
C ARG A 31 -43.90 2.82 -1.52
N LEU A 32 -43.66 3.82 -2.35
CA LEU A 32 -44.14 3.84 -3.74
C LEU A 32 -43.50 2.70 -4.54
N MET A 33 -42.19 2.48 -4.39
CA MET A 33 -41.49 1.36 -5.03
C MET A 33 -42.05 0.00 -4.60
N MET A 34 -42.38 -0.17 -3.31
CA MET A 34 -42.99 -1.42 -2.80
C MET A 34 -44.36 -1.68 -3.40
N GLN A 35 -45.15 -0.62 -3.63
CA GLN A 35 -46.47 -0.68 -4.26
C GLN A 35 -46.36 -1.01 -5.75
N GLU A 36 -45.48 -0.33 -6.47
CA GLU A 36 -45.23 -0.54 -7.90
C GLU A 36 -44.66 -1.94 -8.18
N ALA A 37 -43.74 -2.41 -7.33
CA ALA A 37 -43.13 -3.74 -7.46
C ALA A 37 -44.04 -4.89 -6.98
N GLY A 38 -45.22 -4.61 -6.42
CA GLY A 38 -46.16 -5.62 -5.97
C GLY A 38 -45.57 -6.64 -4.98
N LEU A 39 -44.72 -6.22 -4.04
CA LEU A 39 -44.00 -7.13 -3.14
C LEU A 39 -44.95 -7.93 -2.24
N ASP A 40 -44.60 -9.15 -1.82
CA ASP A 40 -45.38 -9.89 -0.83
C ASP A 40 -45.36 -9.20 0.54
N ASP A 41 -46.37 -9.44 1.37
CA ASP A 41 -46.48 -8.86 2.73
C ASP A 41 -45.27 -9.14 3.61
N LEU A 42 -44.69 -10.34 3.49
CA LEU A 42 -43.47 -10.72 4.21
C LEU A 42 -42.30 -9.80 3.84
N ARG A 43 -42.12 -9.54 2.54
CA ARG A 43 -41.07 -8.66 2.02
C ARG A 43 -41.34 -7.19 2.41
N ARG A 44 -42.60 -6.78 2.40
CA ARG A 44 -43.01 -5.44 2.85
C ARG A 44 -42.69 -5.22 4.32
N ASN A 45 -42.98 -6.19 5.18
CA ASN A 45 -42.71 -6.11 6.61
C ASN A 45 -41.20 -6.01 6.89
N GLN A 46 -40.39 -6.84 6.22
CA GLN A 46 -38.92 -6.78 6.34
C GLN A 46 -38.35 -5.39 5.99
N ILE A 47 -38.81 -4.80 4.88
CA ILE A 47 -38.35 -3.47 4.46
C ILE A 47 -38.80 -2.40 5.46
N ASN A 48 -40.05 -2.46 5.94
CA ASN A 48 -40.56 -1.52 6.95
C ASN A 48 -39.80 -1.61 8.27
N ASP A 49 -39.41 -2.81 8.69
CA ASP A 49 -38.60 -3.01 9.90
C ASP A 49 -37.20 -2.43 9.73
N CYS A 50 -36.62 -2.52 8.52
CA CYS A 50 -35.36 -1.86 8.21
C CYS A 50 -35.47 -0.33 8.30
N LEU A 51 -36.54 0.26 7.77
CA LEU A 51 -36.80 1.70 7.82
C LEU A 51 -37.00 2.21 9.26
N LYS A 52 -37.66 1.43 10.12
CA LYS A 52 -37.89 1.77 11.54
C LYS A 52 -36.63 1.64 12.40
N ASN A 53 -35.86 0.58 12.20
CA ASN A 53 -34.70 0.27 13.02
C ASN A 53 -33.41 0.96 12.54
N GLY A 54 -33.48 1.70 11.42
CA GLY A 54 -32.32 2.35 10.81
C GLY A 54 -31.26 1.36 10.33
N THR A 55 -31.67 0.13 10.00
CA THR A 55 -30.75 -0.87 9.44
C THR A 55 -30.68 -0.71 7.93
N ALA A 56 -29.59 -1.17 7.31
CA ALA A 56 -29.43 -1.09 5.86
C ALA A 56 -30.53 -1.89 5.15
N LEU A 57 -31.04 -1.35 4.03
CA LEU A 57 -32.05 -2.05 3.23
C LEU A 57 -31.49 -3.40 2.73
N PRO A 58 -32.32 -4.46 2.71
CA PRO A 58 -31.88 -5.77 2.27
C PRO A 58 -31.44 -5.71 0.80
N ARG A 59 -30.17 -6.04 0.55
CA ARG A 59 -29.66 -6.14 -0.83
C ARG A 59 -30.31 -7.35 -1.46
N THR A 60 -31.27 -7.12 -2.35
CA THR A 60 -31.95 -8.18 -3.07
C THR A 60 -30.91 -8.99 -3.84
N SER A 61 -30.63 -10.19 -3.37
CA SER A 61 -30.03 -11.21 -4.23
C SER A 61 -31.13 -11.69 -5.17
N HIS A 62 -30.76 -11.97 -6.41
CA HIS A 62 -31.64 -12.32 -7.54
C HIS A 62 -32.86 -13.17 -7.16
N PRO A 63 -34.00 -13.02 -7.88
CA PRO A 63 -35.21 -13.78 -7.59
C PRO A 63 -34.88 -15.26 -7.56
N ALA A 64 -35.31 -15.92 -6.48
CA ALA A 64 -35.20 -17.35 -6.30
C ALA A 64 -35.75 -18.05 -7.54
N VAL A 65 -34.86 -18.57 -8.38
CA VAL A 65 -35.21 -19.60 -9.35
C VAL A 65 -35.78 -20.76 -8.53
N PRO A 66 -37.00 -21.25 -8.79
CA PRO A 66 -37.52 -22.40 -8.08
C PRO A 66 -36.62 -23.59 -8.38
N ALA A 67 -35.87 -24.04 -7.38
CA ALA A 67 -35.16 -25.31 -7.47
C ALA A 67 -36.20 -26.44 -7.62
N PRO A 68 -35.94 -27.47 -8.45
CA PRO A 68 -36.86 -28.58 -8.63
C PRO A 68 -37.09 -29.33 -7.31
N PRO A 69 -38.26 -29.96 -7.11
CA PRO A 69 -38.64 -30.57 -5.84
C PRO A 69 -37.64 -31.67 -5.44
N PRO A 70 -37.22 -31.73 -4.16
CA PRO A 70 -36.29 -32.76 -3.69
C PRO A 70 -37.00 -34.12 -3.64
N GLN A 71 -36.45 -35.12 -4.33
CA GLN A 71 -36.82 -36.51 -4.14
C GLN A 71 -36.48 -36.97 -2.71
N PRO A 72 -37.29 -37.83 -2.07
CA PRO A 72 -36.99 -38.33 -0.73
C PRO A 72 -35.87 -39.35 -0.82
N LYS A 73 -34.62 -38.91 -0.55
CA LYS A 73 -33.51 -39.82 -0.33
C LYS A 73 -33.21 -39.85 1.16
N SER A 74 -33.45 -41.03 1.74
CA SER A 74 -33.02 -41.56 3.04
C SER A 74 -32.32 -40.56 3.97
N SER A 75 -32.93 -40.33 5.13
CA SER A 75 -32.35 -39.69 6.30
C SER A 75 -30.95 -40.25 6.61
N LYS A 76 -29.91 -39.56 6.13
CA LYS A 76 -28.58 -39.63 6.70
C LYS A 76 -28.41 -38.36 7.52
N SER A 77 -28.07 -38.58 8.78
CA SER A 77 -28.13 -37.63 9.88
C SER A 77 -27.57 -36.25 9.55
N VAL A 78 -28.30 -35.24 9.99
CA VAL A 78 -27.89 -33.83 10.09
C VAL A 78 -26.85 -33.72 11.21
N GLN A 79 -25.67 -34.29 11.00
CA GLN A 79 -24.51 -34.18 11.90
C GLN A 79 -23.27 -33.64 11.18
N LYS A 80 -23.44 -33.00 10.02
CA LYS A 80 -22.33 -32.45 9.23
C LYS A 80 -22.26 -30.92 9.19
N CYS A 81 -23.04 -30.22 10.01
CA CYS A 81 -23.06 -28.75 10.04
C CYS A 81 -22.87 -28.18 11.44
N LEU A 82 -21.95 -28.75 12.22
CA LEU A 82 -21.38 -28.09 13.40
C LEU A 82 -19.86 -27.89 13.25
N ASP A 83 -19.21 -28.71 12.41
CA ASP A 83 -17.77 -28.59 12.11
C ASP A 83 -17.42 -27.38 11.23
N CYS A 84 -18.39 -26.80 10.51
CA CYS A 84 -18.19 -25.55 9.77
C CYS A 84 -18.21 -24.31 10.69
N MET A 85 -18.78 -24.42 11.89
CA MET A 85 -18.96 -23.31 12.84
C MET A 85 -17.88 -23.28 13.92
N LEU A 86 -17.20 -24.40 14.17
CA LEU A 86 -15.93 -24.41 14.86
C LEU A 86 -14.90 -23.83 13.91
N GLN A 87 -14.51 -22.57 14.10
CA GLN A 87 -13.42 -21.94 13.37
C GLN A 87 -12.23 -22.90 13.37
N ARG A 88 -12.02 -23.59 12.24
CA ARG A 88 -10.99 -24.61 12.11
C ARG A 88 -9.65 -23.88 12.20
N ARG A 89 -9.10 -23.80 13.41
CA ARG A 89 -7.82 -23.13 13.65
C ARG A 89 -6.81 -23.77 12.72
N ARG A 90 -6.14 -22.96 11.91
CA ARG A 90 -5.09 -23.46 11.02
C ARG A 90 -3.99 -24.09 11.88
N SER A 91 -3.38 -25.17 11.39
CA SER A 91 -2.24 -25.76 12.06
C SER A 91 -1.09 -24.75 12.13
N ALA A 92 -0.22 -24.89 13.14
CA ALA A 92 0.93 -23.99 13.30
C ALA A 92 1.84 -24.00 12.06
N GLU A 93 1.92 -25.14 11.37
CA GLU A 93 2.62 -25.27 10.09
C GLU A 93 1.94 -24.49 8.96
N SER A 94 0.61 -24.58 8.83
CA SER A 94 -0.15 -23.81 7.82
C SER A 94 -0.11 -22.29 8.06
N CYS A 95 0.04 -21.85 9.30
CA CYS A 95 0.25 -20.43 9.61
C CYS A 95 1.67 -19.95 9.23
N ARG A 96 2.66 -20.85 9.27
CA ARG A 96 4.08 -20.56 8.99
C ARG A 96 4.48 -20.85 7.55
N SER A 97 3.68 -21.62 6.79
CA SER A 97 3.99 -22.03 5.42
C SER A 97 3.96 -20.89 4.41
N GLY A 98 3.40 -19.73 4.78
CA GLY A 98 3.43 -18.53 3.96
C GLY A 98 4.50 -17.56 4.43
N ASP A 99 4.94 -16.70 3.52
CA ASP A 99 5.94 -15.66 3.80
C ASP A 99 5.36 -14.44 4.54
N SER A 100 4.15 -14.55 5.11
CA SER A 100 3.43 -13.42 5.74
C SER A 100 4.16 -12.76 6.91
N TYR A 101 5.12 -13.45 7.52
CA TYR A 101 5.96 -12.94 8.60
C TYR A 101 7.38 -12.59 8.16
N ILE A 102 7.74 -12.85 6.89
CA ILE A 102 9.04 -12.50 6.35
C ILE A 102 9.01 -11.00 6.06
N ARG A 103 9.85 -10.26 6.77
CA ARG A 103 10.07 -8.84 6.51
C ARG A 103 11.10 -8.69 5.41
N GLU A 104 10.93 -7.63 4.61
CA GLU A 104 11.97 -7.21 3.69
C GLU A 104 13.27 -6.97 4.46
N GLN A 105 14.36 -7.53 3.95
CA GLN A 105 15.67 -7.29 4.51
C GLN A 105 16.10 -5.87 4.16
N PHE A 106 16.69 -5.17 5.12
CA PHE A 106 17.26 -3.85 4.87
C PHE A 106 18.41 -3.98 3.86
N CYS A 107 18.21 -3.42 2.68
CA CYS A 107 19.24 -3.30 1.65
C CYS A 107 19.80 -1.87 1.69
N PRO A 108 20.93 -1.62 2.37
CA PRO A 108 21.55 -0.30 2.34
C PRO A 108 21.87 0.07 0.88
N GLY A 109 21.54 1.31 0.51
CA GLY A 109 21.87 1.84 -0.81
C GLY A 109 23.39 1.89 -1.05
N PRO A 110 23.83 2.08 -2.31
CA PRO A 110 25.23 2.28 -2.62
C PRO A 110 25.86 3.35 -1.73
N THR A 111 26.82 2.94 -0.90
CA THR A 111 27.48 3.86 0.04
C THR A 111 28.43 4.76 -0.73
N ARG A 112 28.30 6.08 -0.54
CA ARG A 112 29.27 7.04 -1.08
C ARG A 112 30.58 6.90 -0.31
N ASP A 113 31.70 6.97 -1.01
CA ASP A 113 33.02 6.98 -0.38
C ASP A 113 33.20 8.28 0.43
N MET A 114 33.21 8.12 1.75
CA MET A 114 33.32 9.23 2.71
C MET A 114 34.67 9.96 2.60
N GLU A 115 35.76 9.25 2.28
CA GLU A 115 37.08 9.87 2.16
C GLU A 115 37.16 10.71 0.88
N LYS A 116 36.50 10.26 -0.19
CA LYS A 116 36.36 11.05 -1.44
C LYS A 116 35.55 12.32 -1.22
N GLU A 117 34.42 12.25 -0.52
CA GLU A 117 33.58 13.43 -0.24
C GLU A 117 34.30 14.41 0.69
N LYS A 118 35.00 13.91 1.71
CA LYS A 118 35.83 14.73 2.59
C LYS A 118 36.91 15.48 1.81
N ARG A 119 37.63 14.80 0.92
CA ARG A 119 38.64 15.42 0.04
C ARG A 119 38.03 16.47 -0.89
N ARG A 120 36.86 16.17 -1.48
CA ARG A 120 36.10 17.11 -2.33
C ARG A 120 35.82 18.41 -1.60
N LEU A 121 35.27 18.31 -0.38
CA LEU A 121 34.95 19.47 0.46
C LEU A 121 36.18 20.22 0.93
N GLN A 122 37.26 19.52 1.30
CA GLN A 122 38.53 20.15 1.64
C GLN A 122 39.08 21.00 0.49
N ASN A 123 39.04 20.50 -0.75
CA ASN A 123 39.49 21.25 -1.91
C ASN A 123 38.60 22.47 -2.20
N ILE A 124 37.28 22.33 -2.05
CA ILE A 124 36.34 23.46 -2.18
C ILE A 124 36.64 24.53 -1.12
N PHE A 125 36.90 24.15 0.14
CA PHE A 125 37.20 25.13 1.19
C PHE A 125 38.58 25.76 1.05
N ALA A 126 39.57 25.01 0.59
CA ALA A 126 40.92 25.50 0.43
C ALA A 126 41.08 26.40 -0.81
N THR A 127 40.47 26.03 -1.94
CA THR A 127 40.74 26.65 -3.25
C THR A 127 39.48 27.21 -3.92
N GLY A 128 38.30 27.00 -3.34
CA GLY A 128 37.01 27.41 -3.93
C GLY A 128 36.54 26.54 -5.09
N GLN A 129 37.28 25.48 -5.44
CA GLN A 129 37.05 24.67 -6.64
C GLN A 129 37.08 23.18 -6.32
N GLU A 130 36.31 22.40 -7.07
CA GLU A 130 36.30 20.94 -6.93
C GLU A 130 37.59 20.31 -7.50
N GLU A 131 38.00 19.16 -6.94
CA GLU A 131 39.15 18.41 -7.42
C GLU A 131 38.99 18.03 -8.91
N PRO A 132 39.97 18.32 -9.78
CA PRO A 132 39.91 17.87 -11.14
C PRO A 132 39.94 16.33 -11.19
N THR A 133 39.00 15.75 -11.93
CA THR A 133 38.96 14.31 -12.21
C THR A 133 40.28 13.87 -12.86
N ALA A 134 40.67 12.60 -12.73
CA ALA A 134 41.89 12.07 -13.34
C ALA A 134 42.03 12.42 -14.83
N ALA A 135 40.93 12.44 -15.58
CA ALA A 135 40.90 12.89 -16.98
C ALA A 135 41.23 14.39 -17.15
N GLN A 136 40.70 15.25 -16.28
CA GLN A 136 40.98 16.69 -16.27
C GLN A 136 42.45 16.95 -15.90
N ARG A 137 42.98 16.23 -14.91
CA ARG A 137 44.41 16.28 -14.56
C ARG A 137 45.30 15.85 -15.73
N ALA A 138 44.96 14.76 -16.41
CA ALA A 138 45.70 14.29 -17.57
C ALA A 138 45.68 15.31 -18.72
N LEU A 139 44.55 15.99 -18.94
CA LEU A 139 44.44 17.05 -19.93
C LEU A 139 45.29 18.28 -19.55
N MET A 140 45.23 18.71 -18.29
CA MET A 140 46.08 19.81 -17.80
C MET A 140 47.56 19.47 -17.99
N LEU A 141 48.01 18.28 -17.58
CA LEU A 141 49.41 17.87 -17.72
C LEU A 141 49.87 17.78 -19.19
N LYS A 142 48.99 17.36 -20.11
CA LYS A 142 49.26 17.40 -21.55
C LYS A 142 49.40 18.83 -22.06
N ASN A 143 48.59 19.77 -21.56
CA ASN A 143 48.64 21.17 -21.97
C ASN A 143 49.92 21.89 -21.48
N PHE A 144 50.49 21.49 -20.35
CA PHE A 144 51.77 22.02 -19.84
C PHE A 144 53.01 21.46 -20.57
N ARG A 145 52.87 20.39 -21.35
CA ARG A 145 53.96 19.79 -22.15
C ARG A 145 54.03 20.38 -23.58
N LYS A 146 54.06 21.71 -23.71
CA LYS A 146 54.46 22.38 -24.97
C LYS A 146 56.00 22.45 -25.03
N PRO A 147 56.63 22.37 -26.22
CA PRO A 147 58.06 22.13 -26.33
C PRO A 147 58.85 23.26 -25.70
N GLU A 148 59.89 22.86 -24.96
CA GLU A 148 60.97 23.68 -24.44
C GLU A 148 61.41 24.66 -25.52
N VAL A 149 61.16 25.95 -25.31
CA VAL A 149 61.76 26.99 -26.16
C VAL A 149 63.24 26.95 -25.82
N VAL A 150 64.05 26.36 -26.71
CA VAL A 150 65.50 26.43 -26.65
C VAL A 150 65.87 27.91 -26.59
N GLU A 151 66.26 28.37 -25.41
CA GLU A 151 66.78 29.71 -25.20
C GLU A 151 68.16 29.75 -25.89
N LYS A 152 68.20 30.32 -27.09
CA LYS A 152 69.47 30.56 -27.78
C LYS A 152 70.23 31.65 -27.01
N ASP A 153 71.37 31.24 -26.47
CA ASP A 153 72.35 32.10 -25.82
C ASP A 153 72.79 33.24 -26.78
N ARG A 154 72.60 34.49 -26.36
CA ARG A 154 72.84 35.69 -27.19
C ARG A 154 74.30 36.10 -27.25
N PHE A 155 75.21 35.41 -26.55
CA PHE A 155 76.62 35.82 -26.44
C PHE A 155 77.59 35.08 -27.38
N GLN A 156 77.08 34.30 -28.35
CA GLN A 156 77.93 33.43 -29.15
C GLN A 156 78.66 34.13 -30.33
N GLU A 157 78.46 35.43 -30.56
CA GLU A 157 78.98 36.12 -31.76
C GLU A 157 80.27 36.95 -31.58
N ASP A 158 80.88 36.99 -30.40
CA ASP A 158 82.08 37.85 -30.18
C ASP A 158 83.42 37.10 -30.19
N CYS A 159 83.47 35.87 -30.71
CA CYS A 159 84.70 35.09 -30.86
C CYS A 159 85.06 34.80 -32.32
N THR A 160 85.09 35.84 -33.16
CA THR A 160 85.88 35.82 -34.40
C THR A 160 86.99 36.85 -34.32
N PHE A 161 88.20 36.32 -34.12
CA PHE A 161 89.50 36.97 -34.17
C PHE A 161 89.66 37.93 -35.36
N GLN A 162 90.25 39.11 -35.09
CA GLN A 162 91.18 39.78 -36.00
C GLN A 162 92.34 40.37 -35.20
#